data_AF-A0A3D5UWQ9-F1
#
_entry.id   AF-A0A3D5UWQ9-F1
#
_cell.length_a   1.000
_cell.length_b   1.000
_cell.length_c   1.000
_cell.angle_alpha   90.00
_cell.angle_beta   90.00
_cell.angle_gamma   90.00
#
_symmetry.space_group_name_H-M   'P 1'
#
loop_
_entity.id
_entity.type
_entity.pdbx_description
1 polymer ?
#
loop_
_entity_poly.entity_id
_entity_poly.type
_entity_poly.pdbx_seq_one_letter_code
_entity_poly.pdbx_strand_id
1 'polypeptide(L)'
;MTVHLVKLCVGAEDVSDLATWQAARLAEMKKLKQPQVLAHVTRMTPKRADELLAGGSLYWVMKGVIRCRQKLIAIEPFTDSEGVGRCRLVLDKEIVATRRQ
;
A
#
# COMPACT_ATOMS: atom_id res chain seq x y z
N MET A 1 12.59 14.46 8.53
CA MET A 1 11.45 14.14 9.41
C MET A 1 10.66 13.04 8.73
N THR A 2 10.07 12.09 9.45
CA THR A 2 9.28 11.05 8.82
C THR A 2 7.94 11.61 8.33
N VAL A 3 7.53 11.24 7.11
CA VAL A 3 6.20 11.56 6.59
C VAL A 3 5.41 10.30 6.26
N HIS A 4 4.11 10.47 6.10
CA HIS A 4 3.18 9.38 5.82
C HIS A 4 2.30 9.74 4.62
N LEU A 5 1.76 8.72 3.97
CA LEU A 5 0.76 8.86 2.91
C LEU A 5 -0.61 8.46 3.44
N VAL A 6 -1.65 9.06 2.90
CA VAL A 6 -3.04 8.68 3.14
C VAL A 6 -3.66 8.29 1.80
N LYS A 7 -4.37 7.17 1.77
CA LYS A 7 -5.05 6.68 0.56
C LYS A 7 -6.43 6.13 0.88
N LEU A 8 -7.39 6.44 0.00
CA LEU A 8 -8.71 5.85 0.04
C LEU A 8 -8.66 4.39 -0.41
N CYS A 9 -9.15 3.49 0.42
CA CYS A 9 -9.34 2.07 0.11
C CYS A 9 -10.78 1.89 -0.41
N VAL A 10 -10.96 2.13 -1.71
CA VAL A 10 -12.29 2.05 -2.34
C VAL A 10 -12.77 0.59 -2.35
N GLY A 11 -14.03 0.38 -1.96
CA GLY A 11 -14.66 -0.94 -1.92
C GLY A 11 -14.42 -1.72 -0.62
N ALA A 12 -13.56 -1.24 0.29
CA ALA A 12 -13.37 -1.83 1.60
C ALA A 12 -14.27 -1.13 2.63
N GLU A 13 -15.02 -1.91 3.40
CA GLU A 13 -15.84 -1.42 4.50
C GLU A 13 -15.05 -1.40 5.80
N ASP A 14 -14.21 -2.42 6.01
CA ASP A 14 -13.33 -2.54 7.18
C ASP A 14 -11.94 -3.14 6.84
N VAL A 15 -11.08 -3.24 7.85
CA VAL A 15 -9.70 -3.72 7.73
C VAL A 15 -9.66 -5.18 7.25
N SER A 16 -10.68 -5.97 7.59
CA SER A 16 -10.81 -7.37 7.15
C SER A 16 -10.91 -7.53 5.63
N ASP A 17 -11.53 -6.57 4.94
CA ASP A 17 -11.67 -6.64 3.48
C ASP A 17 -10.32 -6.49 2.81
N LEU A 18 -9.55 -5.48 3.24
CA LEU A 18 -8.18 -5.28 2.80
C LEU A 18 -7.29 -6.49 3.09
N ALA A 19 -7.38 -7.04 4.30
CA ALA A 19 -6.62 -8.23 4.70
C ALA A 19 -6.95 -9.43 3.82
N THR A 20 -8.24 -9.64 3.52
CA THR A 20 -8.71 -10.73 2.64
C THR A 20 -8.15 -10.59 1.23
N TRP A 21 -8.19 -9.39 0.65
CA TRP A 21 -7.64 -9.16 -0.69
C TRP A 21 -6.12 -9.34 -0.74
N GLN A 22 -5.40 -8.87 0.28
CA GLN A 22 -3.95 -9.06 0.37
C GLN A 22 -3.59 -10.54 0.53
N ALA A 23 -4.32 -11.29 1.36
CA ALA A 23 -4.13 -12.72 1.53
C ALA A 23 -4.35 -13.48 0.22
N ALA A 24 -5.43 -13.18 -0.52
CA ALA A 24 -5.71 -13.77 -1.81
C ALA A 24 -4.58 -13.49 -2.83
N ARG A 25 -4.11 -12.23 -2.90
CA ARG A 25 -3.01 -11.83 -3.78
C ARG A 25 -1.70 -12.55 -3.44
N LEU A 26 -1.37 -12.66 -2.15
CA LEU A 26 -0.19 -13.39 -1.70
C LEU A 26 -0.28 -14.89 -1.99
N ALA A 27 -1.48 -15.48 -1.86
CA ALA A 27 -1.71 -16.89 -2.19
C ALA A 27 -1.55 -17.15 -3.70
N GLU A 28 -2.04 -16.25 -4.54
CA GLU A 28 -1.87 -16.32 -6.00
C GLU A 28 -0.38 -16.24 -6.38
N MET A 29 0.36 -15.26 -5.84
CA MET A 29 1.80 -15.13 -6.06
C MET A 29 2.56 -16.39 -5.62
N LYS A 30 2.19 -16.96 -4.47
CA LYS A 30 2.76 -18.22 -3.98
C LYS A 30 2.51 -19.37 -4.97
N LYS A 31 1.29 -19.50 -5.51
CA LYS A 31 0.94 -20.53 -6.51
C LYS A 31 1.75 -20.37 -7.80
N LEU A 32 2.00 -19.13 -8.22
CA LEU A 32 2.80 -18.80 -9.40
C LEU A 32 4.32 -18.82 -9.14
N LYS A 33 4.77 -19.21 -7.94
CA LYS A 33 6.19 -19.17 -7.52
C LYS A 33 6.83 -17.78 -7.68
N GLN A 34 6.04 -16.73 -7.51
CA GLN A 34 6.49 -15.34 -7.55
C GLN A 34 6.84 -14.82 -6.15
N PRO A 35 7.69 -13.77 -6.05
CA PRO A 35 7.91 -13.06 -4.81
C PRO A 35 6.59 -12.55 -4.21
N GLN A 36 6.39 -12.81 -2.92
CA GLN A 36 5.19 -12.42 -2.18
C GLN A 36 5.26 -10.96 -1.75
N VAL A 37 5.09 -10.07 -2.71
CA VAL A 37 5.21 -8.62 -2.54
C VAL A 37 3.84 -7.95 -2.64
N LEU A 38 3.47 -7.21 -1.60
CA LEU A 38 2.28 -6.36 -1.62
C LEU A 38 2.66 -4.97 -2.12
N ALA A 39 1.93 -4.49 -3.13
CA ALA A 39 2.17 -3.19 -3.69
C ALA A 39 0.86 -2.49 -4.05
N HIS A 40 0.72 -1.23 -3.67
CA HIS A 40 -0.31 -0.34 -4.19
C HIS A 40 0.24 0.45 -5.38
N VAL A 41 -0.36 0.26 -6.56
CA VAL A 41 0.03 1.00 -7.76
C VAL A 41 -0.65 2.36 -7.78
N THR A 42 0.13 3.42 -7.98
CA THR A 42 -0.39 4.78 -8.15
C THR A 42 0.24 5.45 -9.37
N ARG A 43 -0.45 6.43 -9.95
CA ARG A 43 0.07 7.22 -11.08
C ARG A 43 1.11 8.25 -10.66
N MET A 44 1.00 8.78 -9.44
CA MET A 44 1.87 9.84 -8.96
C MET A 44 2.97 9.29 -8.07
N THR A 45 4.22 9.45 -8.49
CA THR A 45 5.38 9.10 -7.65
C THR A 45 5.55 10.13 -6.53
N PRO A 46 5.69 9.70 -5.26
CA PRO A 46 5.92 10.62 -4.15
C PRO A 46 7.24 11.39 -4.31
N LYS A 47 7.21 12.73 -4.17
CA LYS A 47 8.41 13.58 -4.27
C LYS A 47 9.36 13.45 -3.07
N ARG A 48 8.85 13.03 -1.92
CA ARG A 48 9.58 12.90 -0.64
C ARG A 48 9.81 11.41 -0.32
N ALA A 49 10.36 10.67 -1.26
CA ALA A 49 10.52 9.21 -1.14
C ALA A 49 11.42 8.82 0.03
N ASP A 50 12.56 9.49 0.21
CA ASP A 50 13.51 9.19 1.29
C ASP A 50 12.88 9.38 2.68
N GLU A 51 12.10 10.44 2.87
CA GLU A 51 11.40 10.70 4.14
C GLU A 51 10.23 9.72 4.38
N LEU A 52 9.63 9.20 3.32
CA LEU A 52 8.63 8.12 3.41
C LEU A 52 9.28 6.78 3.76
N LEU A 53 10.48 6.51 3.25
CA LEU A 53 11.21 5.27 3.51
C LEU A 53 11.95 5.31 4.87
N ALA A 54 12.18 6.50 5.44
CA ALA A 54 12.69 6.72 6.79
C ALA A 54 11.63 6.46 7.89
N GLY A 55 10.91 5.34 7.79
CA GLY A 55 9.90 4.90 8.78
C GLY A 55 8.46 5.32 8.50
N GLY A 56 8.17 5.82 7.29
CA GLY A 56 6.82 6.21 6.89
C GLY A 56 5.86 5.04 6.70
N SER A 57 4.59 5.39 6.50
CA SER A 57 3.51 4.41 6.35
C SER A 57 2.44 4.92 5.40
N LEU A 58 1.72 3.99 4.79
CA LEU A 58 0.48 4.25 4.08
C LEU A 58 -0.70 4.02 5.02
N TYR A 59 -1.47 5.06 5.26
CA TYR A 59 -2.71 5.03 6.04
C TYR A 59 -3.90 4.83 5.10
N TRP A 60 -4.76 3.88 5.45
CA TRP A 60 -5.94 3.53 4.67
C TRP A 60 -7.18 4.18 5.23
N VAL A 61 -7.86 4.94 4.39
CA VAL A 61 -9.18 5.50 4.65
C VAL A 61 -10.24 4.54 4.13
N MET A 62 -11.15 4.12 4.99
CA MET A 62 -12.31 3.28 4.67
C MET A 62 -13.55 3.96 5.23
N LYS A 63 -14.57 4.15 4.40
CA LYS A 63 -15.80 4.87 4.77
C LYS A 63 -15.53 6.25 5.44
N GLY A 64 -14.57 6.99 4.89
CA GLY A 64 -14.22 8.34 5.37
C GLY A 64 -13.35 8.40 6.62
N VAL A 65 -12.93 7.26 7.19
CA VAL A 65 -12.11 7.24 8.41
C VAL A 65 -10.84 6.43 8.21
N ILE A 66 -9.74 6.90 8.81
CA ILE A 66 -8.49 6.13 8.85
C ILE A 66 -8.67 4.91 9.77
N ARG A 67 -8.53 3.70 9.22
CA ARG A 67 -8.75 2.45 9.96
C ARG A 67 -7.47 1.69 10.28
N CYS A 68 -6.50 1.73 9.39
CA CYS A 68 -5.24 1.02 9.55
C CYS A 68 -4.10 1.70 8.79
N ARG A 69 -2.88 1.24 9.04
CA ARG A 69 -1.68 1.62 8.31
C ARG A 69 -0.82 0.41 7.99
N GLN A 70 -0.01 0.54 6.94
CA GLN A 70 1.05 -0.41 6.61
C GLN A 70 2.35 0.36 6.38
N LYS A 71 3.48 -0.20 6.84
CA LYS A 71 4.79 0.41 6.63
C LYS A 71 5.13 0.40 5.13
N LEU A 72 5.73 1.50 4.65
CA LEU A 72 6.30 1.55 3.30
C LEU A 72 7.69 0.90 3.33
N ILE A 73 7.88 -0.09 2.47
CA ILE A 73 9.13 -0.85 2.36
C ILE A 73 9.96 -0.34 1.18
N ALA A 74 9.30 -0.04 0.06
CA ALA A 74 9.93 0.50 -1.13
C ALA A 74 8.96 1.36 -1.95
N ILE A 75 9.53 2.21 -2.79
CA ILE A 75 8.82 3.03 -3.77
C ILE A 75 9.48 2.75 -5.11
N GLU A 76 8.77 2.09 -6.02
CA GLU A 76 9.32 1.62 -7.30
C GLU A 76 8.58 2.28 -8.47
N PRO A 77 9.15 3.35 -9.07
CA PRO A 77 8.64 3.90 -10.31
C PRO A 77 8.75 2.89 -11.45
N PHE A 78 7.74 2.86 -12.32
CA PHE A 78 7.78 2.07 -13.56
C PHE A 78 6.89 2.71 -14.61
N THR A 79 7.23 2.50 -15.88
CA THR A 79 6.35 2.81 -17.01
C THR A 79 5.58 1.56 -17.38
N ASP A 80 4.26 1.66 -17.53
CA ASP A 80 3.44 0.54 -17.95
C ASP A 80 3.49 0.30 -19.47
N SER A 81 2.75 -0.71 -19.95
CA SER A 81 2.65 -1.03 -21.38
C SER A 81 1.99 0.07 -22.22
N GLU A 82 1.27 1.01 -21.60
CA GLU A 82 0.61 2.14 -22.25
C GLU A 82 1.48 3.41 -22.26
N GLY A 83 2.72 3.34 -21.77
CA GLY A 83 3.63 4.49 -21.69
C GLY A 83 3.33 5.43 -20.50
N VAL A 84 2.44 5.05 -19.60
CA VAL A 84 2.04 5.84 -18.43
C VAL A 84 3.02 5.60 -17.29
N GLY A 85 3.62 6.68 -16.81
CA GLY A 85 4.42 6.68 -15.59
C GLY A 85 3.56 6.32 -14.38
N ARG A 86 3.98 5.29 -13.65
CA ARG A 86 3.34 4.80 -12.42
C ARG A 86 4.40 4.49 -11.38
N CYS A 87 3.92 4.18 -10.18
CA CYS A 87 4.74 3.88 -9.03
C CYS A 87 4.09 2.76 -8.21
N ARG A 88 4.88 1.77 -7.80
CA ARG A 88 4.48 0.79 -6.80
C ARG A 88 4.90 1.30 -5.43
N LEU A 89 3.94 1.47 -4.55
CA LEU A 89 4.17 1.65 -3.12
C LEU A 89 4.20 0.27 -2.49
N VAL A 90 5.39 -0.26 -2.23
CA VAL A 90 5.58 -1.59 -1.65
C VAL A 90 5.31 -1.53 -0.15
N LEU A 91 4.46 -2.42 0.34
CA LEU A 91 3.92 -2.41 1.70
C LEU A 91 4.39 -3.64 2.46
N ASP A 92 4.58 -3.44 3.77
CA ASP A 92 4.70 -4.55 4.71
C ASP A 92 3.40 -5.37 4.75
N LYS A 93 3.51 -6.68 5.02
CA LYS A 93 2.36 -7.58 5.14
C LYS A 93 1.56 -7.32 6.41
N GLU A 94 2.18 -6.76 7.44
CA GLU A 94 1.50 -6.41 8.68
C GLU A 94 0.57 -5.22 8.50
N ILE A 95 -0.73 -5.45 8.75
CA ILE A 95 -1.74 -4.40 8.81
C ILE A 95 -1.92 -3.98 10.27
N VAL A 96 -1.52 -2.74 10.59
CA VAL A 96 -1.61 -2.20 11.94
C VAL A 96 -2.87 -1.34 12.06
N ALA A 97 -3.82 -1.76 12.90
CA ALA A 97 -5.02 -0.97 13.17
C ALA A 97 -4.63 0.37 13.82
N THR A 98 -5.30 1.45 13.39
CA THR A 98 -5.13 2.77 13.99
C THR A 98 -6.22 3.02 15.00
N ARG A 99 -5.94 3.83 16.03
CA ARG A 99 -6.97 4.26 16.98
C ARG A 99 -8.09 4.95 16.21
N ARG A 100 -9.34 4.54 16.45
CA ARG A 100 -10.52 5.26 15.97
C ARG A 100 -10.49 6.66 16.59
N GLN A 101 -10.30 7.69 15.77
CA GLN A 101 -10.57 9.07 16.14
C GLN A 101 -12.02 9.39 15.85
#